data_AF-A0A1B6I2A5-F1
#
_entry.id   AF-A0A1B6I2A5-F1
#
_cell.length_a   1.000
_cell.length_b   1.000
_cell.length_c   1.000
_cell.angle_alpha   90.00
_cell.angle_beta   90.00
_cell.angle_gamma   90.00
#
_symmetry.space_group_name_H-M   'P 1'
#
loop_
_entity.id
_entity.type
_entity.pdbx_description
1 polymer ?
#
loop_
_entity_poly.entity_id
_entity_poly.type
_entity_poly.pdbx_seq_one_letter_code
_entity_poly.pdbx_strand_id
1 'polypeptide(L)'
;ITGGLCRADQSHSCTSNMAAALRTPLLLLLVAALALAAPRFKACKRSLPAAKLNECVRDSLQKAVPELVKGIPEFGLHSIDPLRVDSLEVPKGSNTAVSVEISFKNLDILGLKNAKIKSVDMDVEGYKMKSKIEIDGPIMLQGDYTINGKVLVL
;
A
#
# COMPACT_ATOMS: atom_id res chain seq x y z
N ILE A 1 -25.24 -15.34 -60.97
CA ILE A 1 -25.92 -14.89 -62.21
C ILE A 1 -26.98 -13.91 -61.72
N THR A 2 -26.86 -12.60 -61.67
CA THR A 2 -26.20 -11.52 -62.43
C THR A 2 -26.14 -10.32 -61.47
N GLY A 3 -25.02 -9.60 -61.27
CA GLY A 3 -24.61 -8.43 -62.08
C GLY A 3 -25.73 -7.39 -62.17
N GLY A 4 -25.64 -6.13 -61.73
CA GLY A 4 -24.55 -5.24 -61.36
C GLY A 4 -25.04 -3.79 -61.58
N LEU A 5 -24.19 -2.82 -61.23
CA LEU A 5 -24.26 -1.38 -61.55
C LEU A 5 -25.17 -0.47 -60.70
N CYS A 6 -24.59 0.03 -59.60
CA CYS A 6 -24.63 1.47 -59.34
C CYS A 6 -23.56 2.15 -60.20
N ARG A 7 -23.98 2.97 -61.16
CA ARG A 7 -23.24 4.07 -61.80
C ARG A 7 -24.24 5.24 -61.85
N ALA A 8 -23.92 6.50 -61.76
CA ALA A 8 -22.76 7.28 -61.34
C ALA A 8 -23.21 8.71 -61.68
N ASP A 9 -23.22 9.63 -60.72
CA ASP A 9 -23.01 11.04 -61.05
C ASP A 9 -22.38 11.77 -59.84
N GLN A 10 -21.15 12.24 -60.10
CA GLN A 10 -20.33 13.12 -59.28
C GLN A 10 -21.09 14.45 -59.07
N SER A 11 -21.00 15.18 -57.96
CA SER A 11 -19.80 15.97 -57.65
C SER A 11 -19.96 16.79 -56.35
N HIS A 12 -18.86 16.93 -55.61
CA HIS A 12 -18.60 17.85 -54.46
C HIS A 12 -19.46 17.62 -53.20
N SER A 13 -18.99 16.96 -52.14
CA SER A 13 -17.84 17.37 -51.34
C SER A 13 -17.25 16.19 -50.56
N CYS A 14 -16.10 15.69 -51.03
CA CYS A 14 -15.13 15.05 -50.14
C CYS A 14 -14.48 16.14 -49.27
N THR A 15 -15.07 16.45 -48.12
CA THR A 15 -14.29 17.02 -47.01
C THR A 15 -13.88 15.87 -46.11
N SER A 16 -12.76 15.26 -46.48
CA SER A 16 -11.98 14.36 -45.65
C SER A 16 -11.53 15.10 -44.38
N ASN A 17 -12.24 14.94 -43.28
CA ASN A 17 -11.78 15.43 -41.97
C ASN A 17 -10.70 14.49 -41.42
N MET A 18 -9.50 14.54 -41.99
CA MET A 18 -8.30 13.83 -41.48
C MET A 18 -7.86 14.34 -40.08
N ALA A 19 -8.48 15.41 -39.56
CA ALA A 19 -8.16 15.99 -38.25
C ALA A 19 -8.84 15.29 -37.06
N ALA A 20 -9.83 14.42 -37.28
CA ALA A 20 -10.57 13.77 -36.20
C ALA A 20 -9.87 12.50 -35.65
N ALA A 21 -9.03 11.84 -36.46
CA ALA A 21 -8.37 10.58 -36.10
C ALA A 21 -7.12 10.75 -35.21
N LEU A 22 -6.49 11.94 -35.19
CA LEU A 22 -5.36 12.25 -34.31
C LEU A 22 -5.76 12.89 -32.98
N ARG A 23 -6.98 13.44 -32.88
CA ARG A 23 -7.45 14.10 -31.64
C ARG A 23 -7.88 13.11 -30.57
N THR A 24 -8.47 11.97 -30.97
CA THR A 24 -8.87 10.89 -30.06
C THR A 24 -7.69 10.17 -29.37
N PRO A 25 -6.60 9.76 -30.06
CA PRO A 25 -5.47 9.13 -29.38
C PRO A 25 -4.73 10.09 -28.45
N LEU A 26 -4.64 11.39 -28.82
CA LEU A 26 -4.02 12.41 -27.98
C LEU A 26 -4.80 12.67 -26.69
N LEU A 27 -6.15 12.70 -26.76
CA LEU A 27 -6.99 12.85 -25.57
C LEU A 27 -6.90 11.63 -24.65
N LEU A 28 -6.88 10.42 -25.21
CA LEU A 28 -6.67 9.17 -24.46
C LEU A 28 -5.29 9.11 -23.78
N LEU A 29 -4.23 9.55 -24.48
CA LEU A 29 -2.87 9.67 -23.91
C LEU A 29 -2.82 10.69 -22.77
N LEU A 30 -3.51 11.84 -22.91
CA LEU A 30 -3.55 12.86 -21.87
C LEU A 30 -4.30 12.37 -20.62
N VAL A 31 -5.42 11.66 -20.80
CA VAL A 31 -6.18 11.04 -19.70
C VAL A 31 -5.37 9.94 -19.01
N ALA A 32 -4.65 9.11 -19.78
CA ALA A 32 -3.76 8.09 -19.22
C ALA A 32 -2.58 8.71 -18.43
N ALA A 33 -2.00 9.80 -18.93
CA ALA A 33 -0.94 10.53 -18.24
C ALA A 33 -1.42 11.17 -16.92
N LEU A 34 -2.64 11.75 -16.90
CA LEU A 34 -3.23 12.28 -15.66
C LEU A 34 -3.54 11.18 -14.63
N ALA A 35 -3.97 10.00 -15.08
CA ALA A 35 -4.22 8.86 -14.17
C ALA A 35 -2.93 8.37 -13.49
N LEU A 36 -1.77 8.52 -14.14
CA LEU A 36 -0.47 8.16 -13.59
C LEU A 36 0.05 9.15 -12.53
N ALA A 37 -0.50 10.37 -12.49
CA ALA A 37 -0.02 11.45 -11.61
C ALA A 37 -0.76 11.55 -10.25
N ALA A 38 -1.71 10.65 -9.97
CA ALA A 38 -2.42 10.66 -8.70
C ALA A 38 -1.44 10.34 -7.55
N PRO A 39 -1.48 11.10 -6.43
CA PRO A 39 -0.59 10.86 -5.30
C PRO A 39 -0.89 9.49 -4.69
N ARG A 40 0.14 8.66 -4.53
CA ARG A 40 0.02 7.30 -3.95
C ARG A 40 -0.56 7.29 -2.54
N PHE A 41 -0.32 8.36 -1.77
CA PHE A 41 -0.85 8.53 -0.43
C PHE A 41 -1.84 9.69 -0.36
N LYS A 42 -2.93 9.48 0.38
CA LYS A 42 -3.93 10.52 0.63
C LYS A 42 -3.38 11.53 1.63
N ALA A 43 -3.13 12.76 1.18
CA ALA A 43 -2.74 13.84 2.08
C ALA A 43 -3.93 14.32 2.94
N CYS A 44 -3.65 14.66 4.20
CA CYS A 44 -4.61 15.25 5.14
C CYS A 44 -4.18 16.67 5.52
N LYS A 45 -5.13 17.61 5.50
CA LYS A 45 -4.85 19.02 5.84
C LYS A 45 -4.76 19.17 7.35
N ARG A 46 -3.66 19.75 7.85
CA ARG A 46 -3.46 20.03 9.29
C ARG A 46 -4.46 21.04 9.86
N SER A 47 -5.08 21.87 9.02
CA SER A 47 -6.09 22.85 9.42
C SER A 47 -7.48 22.25 9.69
N LEU A 48 -7.65 20.93 9.52
CA LEU A 48 -8.91 20.27 9.83
C LEU A 48 -9.17 20.27 11.34
N PRO A 49 -10.44 20.32 11.78
CA PRO A 49 -10.81 20.04 13.16
C PRO A 49 -10.25 18.67 13.58
N ALA A 50 -9.82 18.54 14.85
CA ALA A 50 -9.11 17.36 15.34
C ALA A 50 -9.80 16.03 15.02
N ALA A 51 -11.12 15.94 15.21
CA ALA A 51 -11.89 14.74 14.88
C ALA A 51 -11.80 14.36 13.39
N LYS A 52 -11.86 15.34 12.48
CA LYS A 52 -11.76 15.13 11.03
C LYS A 52 -10.34 14.87 10.56
N LEU A 53 -9.35 15.44 11.24
CA LEU A 53 -7.96 15.12 11.01
C LEU A 53 -7.68 13.64 11.35
N ASN A 54 -8.13 13.19 12.52
CA ASN A 54 -7.99 11.80 12.97
C ASN A 54 -8.63 10.80 12.00
N GLU A 55 -9.87 11.06 11.56
CA GLU A 55 -10.56 10.26 10.54
C GLU A 55 -9.77 10.24 9.22
N CYS A 56 -9.31 11.41 8.75
CA CYS A 56 -8.57 11.51 7.50
C CYS A 56 -7.27 10.70 7.55
N VAL A 57 -6.49 10.83 8.62
CA VAL A 57 -5.21 10.14 8.78
C VAL A 57 -5.43 8.64 8.92
N ARG A 58 -6.43 8.21 9.69
CA ARG A 58 -6.81 6.80 9.79
C ARG A 58 -7.11 6.20 8.42
N ASP A 59 -7.93 6.88 7.61
CA ASP A 59 -8.27 6.42 6.27
C ASP A 59 -7.08 6.43 5.32
N SER A 60 -6.20 7.43 5.46
CA SER A 60 -4.97 7.52 4.67
C SER A 60 -4.04 6.35 4.97
N LEU A 61 -3.80 6.05 6.26
CA LEU A 61 -2.99 4.91 6.70
C LEU A 61 -3.61 3.60 6.22
N GLN A 62 -4.93 3.43 6.33
CA GLN A 62 -5.59 2.21 5.86
C GLN A 62 -5.41 2.00 4.35
N LYS A 63 -5.47 3.08 3.56
CA LYS A 63 -5.22 3.05 2.11
C LYS A 63 -3.76 2.89 1.75
N ALA A 64 -2.84 3.24 2.65
CA ALA A 64 -1.41 3.07 2.47
C ALA A 64 -0.99 1.59 2.60
N VAL A 65 -1.69 0.78 3.40
CA VAL A 65 -1.31 -0.63 3.68
C VAL A 65 -1.01 -1.42 2.39
N PRO A 66 -1.87 -1.45 1.35
CA PRO A 66 -1.58 -2.22 0.13
C PRO A 66 -0.35 -1.75 -0.63
N GLU A 67 -0.04 -0.45 -0.58
CA GLU A 67 1.15 0.11 -1.23
C GLU A 67 2.42 -0.22 -0.43
N LEU A 68 2.34 -0.20 0.91
CA LEU A 68 3.42 -0.63 1.78
C LEU A 68 3.72 -2.13 1.65
N VAL A 69 2.69 -2.96 1.42
CA VAL A 69 2.85 -4.41 1.18
C VAL A 69 3.62 -4.65 -0.11
N LYS A 70 3.39 -3.87 -1.17
CA LYS A 70 4.18 -3.96 -2.41
C LYS A 70 5.62 -3.47 -2.23
N GLY A 71 5.84 -2.58 -1.26
CA GLY A 71 7.07 -1.80 -1.14
C GLY A 71 7.09 -0.64 -2.14
N ILE A 72 7.92 0.36 -1.83
CA ILE A 72 8.13 1.55 -2.64
C ILE A 72 9.65 1.81 -2.74
N PRO A 73 10.36 1.08 -3.61
CA PRO A 73 11.82 1.11 -3.69
C PRO A 73 12.40 2.49 -3.99
N GLU A 74 11.68 3.35 -4.72
CA GLU A 74 12.09 4.73 -5.01
C GLU A 74 12.20 5.61 -3.76
N PHE A 75 11.57 5.21 -2.64
CA PHE A 75 11.72 5.86 -1.34
C PHE A 75 12.49 5.00 -0.33
N GLY A 76 13.13 3.91 -0.77
CA GLY A 76 13.82 2.95 0.10
C GLY A 76 12.89 2.16 1.03
N LEU A 77 11.58 2.13 0.72
CA LEU A 77 10.61 1.36 1.50
C LEU A 77 10.52 -0.05 0.91
N HIS A 78 10.95 -1.05 1.66
CA HIS A 78 10.76 -2.44 1.29
C HIS A 78 9.33 -2.91 1.61
N SER A 79 8.97 -4.08 1.11
CA SER A 79 7.70 -4.74 1.45
C SER A 79 7.55 -4.90 2.97
N ILE A 80 6.34 -4.62 3.48
CA ILE A 80 5.97 -4.91 4.86
C ILE A 80 5.34 -6.30 5.04
N ASP A 81 5.08 -7.07 3.98
CA ASP A 81 4.54 -8.44 4.09
C ASP A 81 4.97 -9.32 2.89
N PRO A 82 6.05 -10.12 3.02
CA PRO A 82 6.83 -10.32 4.25
C PRO A 82 7.65 -9.09 4.60
N LEU A 83 7.72 -8.77 5.90
CA LEU A 83 8.68 -7.81 6.45
C LEU A 83 9.96 -8.56 6.83
N ARG A 84 11.04 -8.29 6.11
CA ARG A 84 12.37 -8.85 6.38
C ARG A 84 13.05 -8.10 7.51
N VAL A 85 13.52 -8.85 8.51
CA VAL A 85 14.34 -8.38 9.63
C VAL A 85 15.60 -9.24 9.70
N ASP A 86 16.77 -8.63 9.60
CA ASP A 86 18.04 -9.38 9.55
C ASP A 86 18.36 -10.07 10.88
N SER A 87 18.09 -9.39 12.01
CA SER A 87 18.30 -9.92 13.36
C SER A 87 17.25 -9.36 14.32
N LEU A 88 16.68 -10.22 15.16
CA LEU A 88 15.78 -9.85 16.26
C LEU A 88 16.15 -10.64 17.51
N GLU A 89 16.45 -9.95 18.60
CA GLU A 89 16.75 -10.55 19.89
C GLU A 89 15.62 -10.29 20.87
N VAL A 90 15.08 -11.36 21.44
CA VAL A 90 14.09 -11.33 22.51
C VAL A 90 14.80 -11.77 23.79
N PRO A 91 15.19 -10.82 24.66
CA PRO A 91 15.92 -11.14 25.87
C PRO A 91 15.04 -11.86 26.88
N LYS A 92 15.67 -12.48 27.87
CA LYS A 92 14.99 -13.20 28.95
C LYS A 92 14.04 -12.28 29.71
N GLY A 93 12.80 -12.72 29.88
CA GLY A 93 11.86 -12.06 30.78
C GLY A 93 12.34 -12.13 32.23
N SER A 94 12.41 -11.00 32.92
CA SER A 94 12.69 -10.96 34.36
C SER A 94 11.55 -11.59 35.16
N ASN A 95 11.87 -12.39 36.19
CA ASN A 95 10.92 -12.91 37.18
C ASN A 95 9.83 -13.87 36.64
N THR A 96 10.15 -14.72 35.66
CA THR A 96 9.20 -15.74 35.15
C THR A 96 9.74 -17.15 35.37
N ALA A 97 8.84 -18.13 35.55
CA ALA A 97 9.18 -19.56 35.69
C ALA A 97 9.86 -20.16 34.45
N VAL A 98 9.80 -19.44 33.33
CA VAL A 98 10.38 -19.79 32.03
C VAL A 98 11.41 -18.73 31.67
N SER A 99 12.69 -19.03 31.90
CA SER A 99 13.79 -18.13 31.52
C SER A 99 14.31 -18.53 30.15
N VAL A 100 13.75 -17.93 29.10
CA VAL A 100 14.07 -18.24 27.70
C VAL A 100 14.48 -16.98 26.96
N GLU A 101 15.58 -17.07 26.24
CA GLU A 101 16.08 -16.10 25.28
C GLU A 101 15.91 -16.65 23.88
N ILE A 102 15.43 -15.81 22.95
CA ILE A 102 15.20 -16.21 21.56
C ILE A 102 15.89 -15.20 20.66
N SER A 103 16.74 -15.70 19.75
CA SER A 103 17.39 -14.89 18.72
C SER A 103 16.94 -15.38 17.36
N PHE A 104 16.49 -14.47 16.50
CA PHE A 104 16.15 -14.74 15.11
C PHE A 104 17.21 -14.16 14.18
N LYS A 105 17.48 -14.85 13.07
CA LYS A 105 18.21 -14.35 11.90
C LYS A 105 17.40 -14.60 10.64
N ASN A 106 17.54 -13.72 9.65
CA ASN A 106 16.82 -13.82 8.37
C ASN A 106 15.30 -13.98 8.58
N LEU A 107 14.72 -13.18 9.48
CA LEU A 107 13.33 -13.29 9.90
C LEU A 107 12.41 -12.62 8.88
N ASP A 108 11.45 -13.36 8.36
CA ASP A 108 10.29 -12.87 7.63
C ASP A 108 9.07 -12.85 8.55
N ILE A 109 8.49 -11.66 8.72
CA ILE A 109 7.21 -11.47 9.43
C ILE A 109 6.10 -11.37 8.40
N LEU A 110 5.16 -12.32 8.44
CA LEU A 110 4.03 -12.41 7.51
C LEU A 110 2.70 -12.09 8.19
N GLY A 111 1.74 -11.61 7.40
CA GLY A 111 0.36 -11.33 7.82
C GLY A 111 0.07 -9.86 8.10
N LEU A 112 1.09 -8.98 8.04
CA LEU A 112 0.95 -7.54 8.23
C LEU A 112 0.05 -6.87 7.18
N LYS A 113 -0.14 -7.47 6.00
CA LYS A 113 -1.09 -7.00 4.97
C LYS A 113 -2.53 -6.93 5.46
N ASN A 114 -2.87 -7.69 6.51
CA ASN A 114 -4.20 -7.74 7.09
C ASN A 114 -4.42 -6.67 8.17
N ALA A 115 -3.51 -5.71 8.30
CA ALA A 115 -3.64 -4.62 9.26
C ALA A 115 -4.89 -3.77 9.02
N LYS A 116 -5.64 -3.55 10.09
CA LYS A 116 -6.83 -2.70 10.20
C LYS A 116 -6.54 -1.56 11.16
N ILE A 117 -6.54 -0.33 10.65
CA ILE A 117 -6.36 0.88 11.45
C ILE A 117 -7.70 1.23 12.09
N LYS A 118 -7.84 1.00 13.40
CA LYS A 118 -9.11 1.20 14.12
C LYS A 118 -9.30 2.66 14.54
N SER A 119 -8.24 3.29 15.03
CA SER A 119 -8.27 4.70 15.43
C SER A 119 -6.90 5.35 15.29
N VAL A 120 -6.93 6.66 15.13
CA VAL A 120 -5.75 7.54 15.15
C VAL A 120 -6.09 8.74 16.01
N ASP A 121 -5.14 9.18 16.83
CA ASP A 121 -5.18 10.40 17.63
C ASP A 121 -3.92 11.20 17.31
N MET A 122 -4.12 12.38 16.69
CA MET A 122 -3.06 13.28 16.27
C MET A 122 -2.94 14.46 17.23
N ASP A 123 -1.75 14.60 17.83
CA ASP A 123 -1.30 15.80 18.51
C ASP A 123 -0.34 16.55 17.57
N VAL A 124 -0.89 17.53 16.85
CA VAL A 124 -0.15 18.27 15.82
C VAL A 124 0.90 19.19 16.43
N GLU A 125 0.63 19.77 17.60
CA GLU A 125 1.53 20.70 18.29
C GLU A 125 2.69 19.95 18.95
N GLY A 126 2.39 18.82 19.60
CA GLY A 126 3.37 17.96 20.23
C GLY A 126 4.07 16.98 19.28
N TYR A 127 3.74 16.98 17.98
CA TYR A 127 4.24 16.05 16.96
C TYR A 127 4.08 14.57 17.34
N LYS A 128 2.97 14.22 17.98
CA LYS A 128 2.68 12.85 18.41
C LYS A 128 1.50 12.28 17.64
N MET A 129 1.59 10.99 17.36
CA MET A 129 0.50 10.21 16.80
C MET A 129 0.35 8.94 17.63
N LYS A 130 -0.86 8.68 18.10
CA LYS A 130 -1.25 7.39 18.67
C LYS A 130 -2.17 6.70 17.67
N SER A 131 -1.94 5.42 17.41
CA SER A 131 -2.83 4.65 16.54
C SER A 131 -3.12 3.29 17.15
N LYS A 132 -4.35 2.81 16.96
CA LYS A 132 -4.74 1.45 17.29
C LYS A 132 -4.81 0.65 15.99
N ILE A 133 -3.97 -0.36 15.90
CA ILE A 133 -3.88 -1.26 14.74
C ILE A 133 -4.20 -2.65 15.23
N GLU A 134 -5.11 -3.33 14.53
CA GLU A 134 -5.41 -4.75 14.73
C GLU A 134 -5.04 -5.50 13.46
N ILE A 135 -4.58 -6.74 13.58
CA ILE A 135 -4.21 -7.57 12.42
C ILE A 135 -5.22 -8.70 12.37
N ASP A 136 -5.94 -8.80 11.26
CA ASP A 136 -6.91 -9.88 11.09
C ASP A 136 -6.15 -11.17 10.69
N GLY A 137 -6.30 -12.23 11.51
CA GLY A 137 -5.65 -13.52 11.28
C GLY A 137 -4.28 -13.67 11.93
N PRO A 138 -3.55 -14.76 11.62
CA PRO A 138 -2.29 -15.07 12.26
C PRO A 138 -1.14 -14.18 11.75
N ILE A 139 -0.22 -13.84 12.66
CA ILE A 139 1.12 -13.39 12.32
C ILE A 139 2.06 -14.58 12.36
N MET A 140 2.83 -14.75 11.29
CA MET A 140 3.82 -15.83 11.19
C MET A 140 5.22 -15.24 11.19
N LEU A 141 6.09 -15.87 11.99
CA LEU A 141 7.52 -15.56 12.05
C LEU A 141 8.27 -16.72 11.42
N GLN A 142 8.86 -16.49 10.23
CA GLN A 142 9.60 -17.50 9.49
C GLN A 142 11.06 -17.07 9.38
N GLY A 143 11.95 -17.76 10.06
CA GLY A 143 13.38 -17.46 10.03
C GLY A 143 14.18 -18.46 10.84
N ASP A 144 15.49 -18.33 10.77
CA ASP A 144 16.41 -19.11 11.58
C ASP A 144 16.30 -18.62 13.03
N TYR A 145 16.14 -19.52 13.99
CA TYR A 145 16.03 -19.15 15.40
C TYR A 145 16.89 -20.03 16.31
N THR A 146 17.43 -19.40 17.35
CA THR A 146 18.13 -20.08 18.44
C THR A 146 17.41 -19.78 19.74
N ILE A 147 17.10 -20.83 20.50
CA ILE A 147 16.45 -20.71 21.81
C ILE A 147 17.44 -21.17 22.87
N ASN A 148 17.72 -20.31 23.85
CA ASN A 148 18.54 -20.61 25.01
C ASN A 148 17.75 -20.34 26.27
N GLY A 149 17.47 -21.38 27.05
CA GLY A 149 16.69 -21.20 28.26
C GLY A 149 16.67 -22.39 29.19
N LYS A 150 16.05 -22.18 30.35
CA LYS A 150 15.78 -23.21 31.34
C LYS A 150 14.28 -23.21 31.64
N VAL A 151 13.68 -24.39 31.56
CA VAL A 151 12.31 -24.63 32.00
C VAL A 151 12.38 -25.34 33.34
N LEU A 152 11.76 -24.76 34.37
CA LEU A 152 11.62 -25.42 35.66
C LEU A 152 10.45 -26.40 35.57
N VAL A 153 10.68 -27.65 35.92
CA VAL A 153 9.63 -28.67 36.08
C VAL A 153 9.34 -28.78 37.58
N LEU A 154 8.07 -28.62 37.95
CA LEU A 154 7.58 -28.70 39.34
C LEU A 154 7.17 -30.14 39.69
#